data_AF-A0A2D4KWR7-F1
#
_entry.id   AF-A0A2D4KWR7-F1
#
_cell.length_a   1.000
_cell.length_b   1.000
_cell.length_c   1.000
_cell.angle_alpha   90.00
_cell.angle_beta   90.00
_cell.angle_gamma   90.00
#
_symmetry.space_group_name_H-M   'P 1'
#
loop_
_entity.id
_entity.type
_entity.pdbx_description
1 polymer ?
#
loop_
_entity_poly.entity_id
_entity_poly.type
_entity_poly.pdbx_seq_one_letter_code
_entity_poly.pdbx_strand_id
1 'polypeptide(L)'
;KVVLALACNSLAGIQRENLQKAMELVTINYSSDLKNLILYLLTDQNRLRSVNDIMPMIGARFYTQLDAAQMRNDVIEEDLAKEVQNGRLFRLLAKLGTI
;
A
#
# COMPACT_ATOMS: atom_id res chain seq x y z
N LYS A 1 -14.77 3.22 -5.39
CA LYS A 1 -14.80 4.68 -5.70
C LYS A 1 -13.47 5.37 -5.40
N VAL A 2 -12.88 5.21 -4.22
CA VAL A 2 -11.57 5.83 -3.87
C VAL A 2 -10.45 5.47 -4.85
N VAL A 3 -10.32 4.19 -5.21
CA VAL A 3 -9.28 3.74 -6.16
C VAL A 3 -9.37 4.44 -7.53
N LEU A 4 -10.59 4.67 -8.04
CA LEU A 4 -10.80 5.41 -9.28
C LEU A 4 -10.41 6.89 -9.14
N ALA A 5 -10.74 7.52 -8.00
CA ALA A 5 -10.38 8.91 -7.75
C ALA A 5 -8.86 9.11 -7.65
N LEU A 6 -8.15 8.16 -7.04
CA LEU A 6 -6.69 8.15 -6.98
C LEU A 6 -6.08 7.92 -8.37
N ALA A 7 -6.62 6.99 -9.16
CA ALA A 7 -6.13 6.73 -10.52
C ALA A 7 -6.35 7.93 -11.46
N CYS A 8 -7.40 8.73 -11.24
CA CYS A 8 -7.63 9.95 -12.02
C CYS A 8 -7.06 11.22 -11.37
N ASN A 9 -6.46 11.11 -10.18
CA ASN A 9 -6.03 12.23 -9.34
C ASN A 9 -7.09 13.35 -9.22
N SER A 10 -8.38 12.97 -9.17
CA SER A 10 -9.49 13.90 -9.20
C SER A 10 -10.74 13.31 -8.55
N LEU A 11 -11.37 14.09 -7.68
CA LEU A 11 -12.64 13.75 -7.05
C LEU A 11 -13.82 13.84 -8.03
N ALA A 12 -13.69 14.61 -9.12
CA ALA A 12 -14.72 14.74 -10.14
C ALA A 12 -14.93 13.45 -10.95
N GLY A 13 -13.91 12.57 -11.01
CA GLY A 13 -13.99 11.27 -11.66
C GLY A 13 -14.94 10.27 -10.98
N ILE A 14 -15.41 10.59 -9.77
CA ILE A 14 -16.38 9.76 -9.02
C ILE A 14 -17.83 10.05 -9.46
N GLN A 15 -18.08 11.20 -10.11
CA GLN A 15 -19.41 11.59 -10.56
C GLN A 15 -19.91 10.65 -11.67
N ARG A 16 -21.20 10.30 -11.64
CA ARG A 16 -21.80 9.34 -12.61
C ARG A 16 -21.57 9.75 -14.06
N GLU A 17 -21.63 11.04 -14.34
CA GLU A 17 -21.45 11.62 -15.69
C GLU A 17 -20.01 11.44 -16.23
N ASN A 18 -19.03 11.45 -15.33
CA ASN A 18 -17.61 11.38 -15.69
C ASN A 18 -17.04 9.96 -15.57
N LEU A 19 -17.83 9.00 -15.08
CA LEU A 19 -17.35 7.66 -14.74
C LEU A 19 -16.81 6.90 -15.96
N GLN A 20 -17.45 7.06 -17.13
CA GLN A 20 -17.00 6.40 -18.36
C GLN A 20 -15.65 6.95 -18.85
N LYS A 21 -15.51 8.29 -18.90
CA LYS A 21 -14.26 8.96 -19.23
C LYS A 21 -13.14 8.62 -18.23
N ALA A 22 -13.47 8.55 -16.94
CA ALA A 22 -12.53 8.16 -15.90
C ALA A 22 -12.02 6.72 -16.11
N MET A 23 -12.90 5.78 -16.46
CA MET A 23 -12.51 4.40 -16.74
C MET A 23 -11.68 4.24 -18.02
N GLU A 24 -11.92 5.06 -19.04
CA GLU A 24 -11.07 5.12 -20.25
C GLU A 24 -9.65 5.57 -19.89
N LEU A 25 -9.53 6.63 -19.07
CA LEU A 25 -8.24 7.12 -18.58
C LEU A 25 -7.49 6.04 -17.80
N VAL A 26 -8.19 5.28 -16.93
CA VAL A 26 -7.58 4.14 -16.21
C VAL A 26 -7.06 3.09 -17.18
N THR A 27 -7.84 2.77 -18.22
CA THR A 27 -7.47 1.74 -19.20
C THR A 27 -6.22 2.11 -20.00
N ILE A 28 -6.02 3.40 -20.28
CA ILE A 28 -4.87 3.90 -21.05
C ILE A 28 -3.60 3.98 -20.20
N ASN A 29 -3.73 4.40 -18.93
CA ASN A 29 -2.57 4.74 -18.10
C ASN A 29 -2.15 3.66 -17.10
N TYR A 30 -2.98 2.64 -16.87
CA TYR A 30 -2.74 1.62 -15.85
C TYR A 30 -3.00 0.20 -16.37
N SER A 31 -2.57 -0.78 -15.58
CA SER A 31 -2.75 -2.21 -15.86
C SER A 31 -4.23 -2.60 -15.99
N SER A 32 -4.50 -3.60 -16.83
CA SER A 32 -5.82 -4.26 -16.95
C SER A 32 -6.33 -4.78 -15.61
N ASP A 33 -5.46 -5.28 -14.72
CA ASP A 33 -5.86 -5.74 -13.39
C ASP A 33 -6.49 -4.63 -12.55
N LEU A 34 -5.92 -3.42 -12.59
CA LEU A 34 -6.45 -2.26 -11.87
C LEU A 34 -7.82 -1.85 -12.43
N LYS A 35 -7.96 -1.86 -13.76
CA LYS A 35 -9.24 -1.61 -14.42
C LYS A 35 -10.29 -2.63 -13.98
N ASN A 36 -9.95 -3.92 -14.01
CA ASN A 36 -10.85 -5.01 -13.65
C ASN A 36 -11.25 -4.94 -12.16
N LEU A 37 -10.32 -4.57 -11.28
CA LEU A 37 -10.58 -4.33 -9.87
C LEU A 37 -11.56 -3.18 -9.67
N ILE A 38 -11.33 -2.03 -10.32
CA ILE A 38 -12.23 -0.89 -10.21
C ILE A 38 -13.62 -1.24 -10.76
N LEU A 39 -13.68 -1.93 -11.90
CA LEU A 39 -14.94 -2.37 -12.48
C LEU A 39 -15.69 -3.32 -11.55
N TYR A 40 -15.02 -4.32 -10.98
CA TYR A 40 -15.60 -5.25 -10.00
C TYR A 40 -16.19 -4.53 -8.77
N LEU A 41 -15.50 -3.49 -8.29
CA LEU A 41 -15.97 -2.70 -7.14
C LEU A 41 -17.10 -1.72 -7.48
N LEU A 42 -17.24 -1.31 -8.73
CA LEU A 42 -18.28 -0.36 -9.17
C LEU A 42 -19.55 -1.04 -9.68
N THR A 43 -19.43 -2.22 -10.28
CA THR A 43 -20.58 -2.98 -10.76
C THR A 43 -21.42 -3.48 -9.59
N ASP A 44 -22.72 -3.22 -9.65
CA ASP A 44 -23.67 -3.78 -8.70
C ASP A 44 -23.84 -5.26 -9.00
N GLN A 45 -23.47 -6.13 -8.06
CA GLN A 45 -23.48 -7.57 -8.25
C GLN A 45 -24.64 -8.15 -7.45
N ASN A 46 -25.39 -9.06 -8.05
CA ASN A 46 -26.49 -9.76 -7.39
C ASN A 46 -26.00 -10.72 -6.28
N ARG A 47 -24.68 -10.94 -6.20
CA ARG A 47 -23.98 -11.76 -5.19
C ARG A 47 -23.22 -10.86 -4.22
N LEU A 48 -23.20 -11.25 -2.94
CA LEU A 48 -22.35 -10.62 -1.93
C LEU A 48 -20.87 -10.70 -2.35
N ARG A 49 -20.20 -9.54 -2.38
CA ARG A 49 -18.78 -9.42 -2.71
C ARG A 49 -17.91 -9.83 -1.53
N SER A 50 -16.86 -10.59 -1.79
CA SER A 50 -15.82 -10.92 -0.80
C SER A 50 -14.53 -10.18 -1.13
N VAL A 51 -13.78 -9.82 -0.09
CA VAL A 51 -12.41 -9.29 -0.25
C VAL A 51 -11.49 -10.34 -0.90
N ASN A 52 -11.78 -11.62 -0.76
CA ASN A 52 -10.97 -12.67 -1.37
C ASN A 52 -11.11 -12.68 -2.91
N ASP A 53 -12.21 -12.16 -3.46
CA ASP A 53 -12.47 -12.15 -4.90
C ASP A 53 -11.52 -11.22 -5.67
N ILE A 54 -10.93 -10.22 -5.00
CA ILE A 54 -9.97 -9.29 -5.61
C ILE A 54 -8.52 -9.79 -5.55
N MET A 55 -8.23 -10.84 -4.77
CA MET A 55 -6.87 -11.36 -4.61
C MET A 55 -6.18 -11.72 -5.93
N PRO A 56 -6.85 -12.36 -6.92
CA PRO A 56 -6.21 -12.66 -8.20
C PRO A 56 -5.78 -11.41 -8.99
N MET A 57 -6.53 -10.31 -8.87
CA MET A 57 -6.21 -9.04 -9.54
C MET A 57 -5.02 -8.33 -8.87
N ILE A 58 -4.76 -8.60 -7.59
CA ILE A 58 -3.54 -8.16 -6.91
C ILE A 58 -2.39 -9.09 -7.30
N GLY A 59 -2.64 -10.41 -7.31
CA GLY A 59 -1.75 -11.43 -7.84
C GLY A 59 -0.34 -11.37 -7.27
N ALA A 60 0.68 -11.38 -8.13
CA ALA A 60 2.08 -11.37 -7.73
C ALA A 60 2.52 -10.10 -6.96
N ARG A 61 1.73 -9.02 -7.00
CA ARG A 61 2.05 -7.76 -6.29
C ARG A 61 2.05 -7.92 -4.77
N PHE A 62 1.41 -8.97 -4.25
CA PHE A 62 1.54 -9.33 -2.83
C PHE A 62 2.99 -9.57 -2.43
N TYR A 63 3.78 -10.25 -3.28
CA TYR A 63 5.18 -10.53 -2.97
C TYR A 63 6.02 -9.25 -2.94
N THR A 64 5.78 -8.31 -3.86
CA THR A 64 6.47 -7.01 -3.85
C THR A 64 6.19 -6.22 -2.56
N GLN A 65 4.94 -6.25 -2.07
CA GLN A 65 4.59 -5.56 -0.83
C GLN A 65 5.13 -6.28 0.41
N LEU A 66 5.13 -7.61 0.41
CA LEU A 66 5.72 -8.41 1.48
C LEU A 66 7.22 -8.18 1.59
N ASP A 67 7.93 -8.22 0.46
CA ASP A 67 9.37 -7.97 0.36
C ASP A 67 9.71 -6.54 0.84
N ALA A 68 8.98 -5.53 0.36
CA ALA A 68 9.16 -4.15 0.82
C ALA A 68 8.94 -3.99 2.35
N ALA A 69 7.97 -4.72 2.92
CA ALA A 69 7.74 -4.71 4.37
C ALA A 69 8.89 -5.39 5.13
N GLN A 70 9.46 -6.49 4.60
CA GLN A 70 10.61 -7.17 5.18
C GLN A 70 11.86 -6.30 5.12
N MET A 71 12.18 -5.71 3.97
CA MET A 71 13.30 -4.77 3.82
C MET A 71 13.19 -3.59 4.79
N ARG A 72 11.98 -3.06 4.99
CA ARG A 72 11.74 -2.00 5.97
C ARG A 72 11.99 -2.47 7.40
N ASN A 73 11.64 -3.71 7.74
CA ASN A 73 11.92 -4.27 9.05
C ASN A 73 13.43 -4.40 9.27
N ASP A 74 14.19 -4.85 8.26
CA ASP A 74 15.65 -4.98 8.36
C ASP A 74 16.31 -3.62 8.66
N VAL A 75 15.86 -2.55 7.98
CA VAL A 75 16.34 -1.18 8.24
C VAL A 75 16.04 -0.77 9.69
N ILE A 76 14.83 -1.01 10.17
CA ILE A 76 14.43 -0.66 11.54
C ILE A 76 15.23 -1.48 12.56
N GLU A 77 15.48 -2.76 12.29
CA GLU A 77 16.26 -3.63 13.17
C GLU A 77 17.73 -3.19 13.25
N GLU A 78 18.31 -2.78 12.12
CA GLU A 78 19.66 -2.23 12.08
C GLU A 78 19.78 -0.95 12.92
N ASP A 79 18.84 -0.02 12.76
CA ASP A 79 18.83 1.23 13.52
C ASP A 79 18.58 0.99 15.01
N LEU A 80 17.67 0.07 15.35
CA LEU A 80 17.45 -0.34 16.73
C LEU A 80 18.70 -0.96 17.36
N ALA A 81 19.45 -1.78 16.60
CA ALA A 81 20.68 -2.39 17.09
C ALA A 81 21.73 -1.33 17.46
N LYS A 82 21.85 -0.27 16.66
CA LYS A 82 22.74 0.88 16.96
C LYS A 82 22.28 1.58 18.25
N GLU A 83 20.99 1.86 18.39
CA GLU A 83 20.45 2.53 19.59
C GLU A 83 20.61 1.69 20.86
N VAL A 84 20.48 0.37 20.77
CA VAL A 84 20.77 -0.54 21.90
C VAL A 84 22.23 -0.45 22.32
N GLN A 85 23.16 -0.38 21.36
CA GLN A 85 24.59 -0.21 21.64
C GLN A 85 24.88 1.16 22.26
N ASN A 86 24.30 2.23 21.73
CA ASN A 86 24.37 3.59 22.28
C ASN A 86 23.89 3.62 23.74
N GLY A 87 22.74 3.00 24.03
CA GLY A 87 22.21 2.90 25.39
C GLY A 87 23.10 2.10 26.35
N ARG A 88 23.78 1.06 25.86
CA ARG A 88 24.78 0.32 26.66
C ARG A 88 26.00 1.18 26.96
N LEU A 89 26.56 1.85 25.95
CA LEU A 89 27.73 2.73 26.09
C LEU A 89 27.43 3.88 27.05
N PHE A 90 26.26 4.51 26.91
CA PHE A 90 25.81 5.59 27.79
C PHE A 90 25.79 5.15 29.26
N ARG A 91 25.23 3.99 29.58
CA ARG A 91 25.21 3.46 30.96
C ARG A 91 26.61 3.18 31.51
N LEU A 92 27.54 2.71 30.66
CA LEU A 92 28.93 2.48 31.08
C LEU A 92 29.64 3.80 31.38
N LEU A 93 29.50 4.79 30.51
CA LEU A 93 30.07 6.13 30.70
C LEU A 93 29.51 6.81 31.95
N ALA A 94 28.20 6.70 32.20
CA ALA A 94 27.57 7.25 33.39
C ALA A 94 28.16 6.63 34.68
N LYS A 95 28.35 5.30 34.71
CA LYS A 95 28.97 4.63 35.86
C LYS A 95 30.43 5.06 36.05
N LEU A 96 31.18 5.21 34.96
CA LEU A 96 32.57 5.68 35.02
C LEU A 96 32.65 7.12 35.54
N GLY A 97 31.76 8.01 35.10
CA GLY A 97 31.75 9.41 35.56
C GLY A 97 31.29 9.61 37.00
N THR A 98 30.71 8.58 37.63
CA THR A 98 30.32 8.60 39.06
C THR A 98 31.36 7.98 39.99
N ILE A 99 32.37 7.29 39.46
CA ILE A 99 33.50 6.71 40.21
C ILE A 99 34.65 7.72 40.19
#